data_AF-A0A7J9QAZ4-F1
#
_entry.id   AF-A0A7J9QAZ4-F1
#
_cell.length_a   1.000
_cell.length_b   1.000
_cell.length_c   1.000
_cell.angle_alpha   90.00
_cell.angle_beta   90.00
_cell.angle_gamma   90.00
#
_symmetry.space_group_name_H-M   'P 1'
#
loop_
_entity.id
_entity.type
_entity.pdbx_description
1 polymer ?
#
loop_
_entity_poly.entity_id
_entity_poly.type
_entity_poly.pdbx_seq_one_letter_code
_entity_poly.pdbx_strand_id
1 'polypeptide(L)'
;MTNDDIEIIGKNVKDMYGTFMGKVVGTITEIDGSIQSVGIDCGSQGLQQIQFEQLVVQGENVIFIPKWRLDSQRLIREKQLTLRRLKALMDIVSENDDMKADAEIIHEKYKFKLATLDEMESEIKSKLEERLIELDTQMKSAKMLSFDAKVQFKSNEISEATFETVKSCTTEVIEHVTHEQSEISNVKSRIADLELEVQEITAPAEKNIQESAVTYLETPEPQQVIQTILPEAPTEPIVTPSEPIEAQVSPIPEPPTESEVTFAFPEPPQQVTSETSHDDNDNDWLARMEAQ
;
A
#
# COMPACT_ATOMS: atom_id res chain seq x y z
N MET A 1 24.07 -3.54 34.13
CA MET A 1 25.01 -4.67 34.00
C MET A 1 24.32 -5.98 34.32
N THR A 2 23.35 -6.32 33.47
CA THR A 2 22.96 -7.69 33.18
C THR A 2 24.07 -8.33 32.34
N ASN A 3 24.31 -9.65 32.44
CA ASN A 3 25.41 -10.29 31.70
C ASN A 3 25.27 -10.12 30.17
N ASP A 4 24.03 -10.08 29.70
CA ASP A 4 23.62 -9.87 28.31
C ASP A 4 24.20 -8.56 27.71
N ASP A 5 24.41 -7.53 28.56
CA ASP A 5 24.96 -6.22 28.16
C ASP A 5 26.41 -6.33 27.65
N ILE A 6 27.18 -7.28 28.17
CA ILE A 6 28.57 -7.56 27.79
C ILE A 6 28.60 -8.47 26.55
N GLU A 7 27.58 -9.31 26.39
CA GLU A 7 27.50 -10.31 25.32
C GLU A 7 27.25 -9.69 23.94
N ILE A 8 26.81 -8.43 23.84
CA ILE A 8 26.62 -7.74 22.55
C ILE A 8 27.94 -7.44 21.83
N ILE A 9 29.05 -7.30 22.57
CA ILE A 9 30.32 -6.83 22.02
C ILE A 9 30.95 -7.91 21.12
N GLY A 10 31.38 -7.51 19.91
CA GLY A 10 31.96 -8.41 18.93
C GLY A 10 30.94 -9.24 18.13
N LYS A 11 29.63 -9.12 18.38
CA LYS A 11 28.60 -9.72 17.52
C LYS A 11 28.52 -9.02 16.15
N ASN A 12 28.10 -9.77 15.15
CA ASN A 12 27.89 -9.24 13.80
C ASN A 12 26.58 -8.45 13.75
N VAL A 13 26.60 -7.26 13.16
CA VAL A 13 25.40 -6.45 12.93
C VAL A 13 24.88 -6.74 11.54
N LYS A 14 23.57 -7.02 11.47
CA LYS A 14 22.82 -7.15 10.22
C LYS A 14 21.64 -6.19 10.23
N ASP A 15 21.17 -5.78 9.06
CA ASP A 15 19.87 -5.10 8.97
C ASP A 15 18.70 -6.08 9.19
N MET A 16 17.47 -5.58 9.01
CA MET A 16 16.24 -6.36 9.14
C MET A 16 16.01 -7.39 8.03
N TYR A 17 16.75 -7.28 6.92
CA TYR A 17 16.64 -8.11 5.73
C TYR A 17 17.73 -9.20 5.68
N GLY A 18 18.75 -9.07 6.55
CA GLY A 18 19.84 -10.03 6.74
C GLY A 18 21.20 -9.57 6.18
N THR A 19 21.27 -8.39 5.55
CA THR A 19 22.51 -7.81 5.00
C THR A 19 23.49 -7.52 6.13
N PHE A 20 24.75 -7.90 5.97
CA PHE A 20 25.79 -7.58 6.94
C PHE A 20 26.14 -6.08 6.89
N MET A 21 26.01 -5.38 8.02
CA MET A 21 26.32 -3.97 8.14
C MET A 21 27.70 -3.70 8.75
N GLY A 22 28.16 -4.56 9.65
CA GLY A 22 29.37 -4.30 10.42
C GLY A 22 29.50 -5.15 11.67
N LYS A 23 30.38 -4.75 12.59
CA LYS A 23 30.64 -5.48 13.84
C LYS A 23 30.58 -4.57 15.05
N VAL A 24 29.98 -5.04 16.15
CA VAL A 24 29.94 -4.26 17.41
C VAL A 24 31.35 -4.15 18.00
N VAL A 25 31.82 -2.92 18.20
CA VAL A 25 33.12 -2.58 18.79
C VAL A 25 33.02 -2.30 20.28
N GLY A 26 31.92 -1.70 20.73
CA GLY A 26 31.72 -1.35 22.14
C GLY A 26 30.39 -0.63 22.40
N THR A 27 30.16 -0.29 23.67
CA THR A 27 28.91 0.28 24.17
C THR A 27 29.17 1.56 24.97
N ILE A 28 28.30 2.56 24.83
CA ILE A 28 28.25 3.75 25.68
C ILE A 28 27.04 3.61 26.60
N THR A 29 27.29 3.72 27.91
CA THR A 29 26.28 3.52 28.97
C THR A 29 25.95 4.81 29.70
N GLU A 30 24.73 4.90 30.23
CA GLU A 30 24.32 5.99 31.12
C GLU A 30 24.82 5.79 32.56
N ILE A 31 24.54 6.76 33.44
CA ILE A 31 25.01 6.78 34.84
C ILE A 31 24.42 5.61 35.66
N ASP A 32 23.25 5.11 35.28
CA ASP A 32 22.62 3.92 35.88
C ASP A 32 23.21 2.58 35.40
N GLY A 33 24.11 2.62 34.40
CA GLY A 33 24.73 1.45 33.78
C GLY A 33 23.87 0.73 32.73
N SER A 34 22.81 1.37 32.22
CA SER A 34 22.07 0.94 31.03
C SER A 34 22.84 1.32 29.74
N ILE A 35 22.67 0.57 28.65
CA ILE A 35 23.28 0.90 27.35
C ILE A 35 22.46 1.98 26.67
N GLN A 36 23.07 3.14 26.41
CA GLN A 36 22.48 4.21 25.61
C GLN A 36 22.66 3.92 24.12
N SER A 37 23.89 3.59 23.72
CA SER A 37 24.25 3.41 22.30
C SER A 37 25.41 2.44 22.11
N VAL A 38 25.54 1.95 20.88
CA VAL A 38 26.50 0.91 20.49
C VAL A 38 27.33 1.44 19.33
N GLY A 39 28.66 1.33 19.45
CA GLY A 39 29.61 1.64 18.40
C GLY A 39 29.80 0.44 17.48
N ILE A 40 29.55 0.63 16.18
CA ILE A 40 29.59 -0.41 15.15
C ILE A 40 30.61 -0.01 14.10
N ASP A 41 31.57 -0.88 13.80
CA ASP A 41 32.50 -0.70 12.69
C ASP A 41 31.79 -1.10 11.39
N CYS A 42 31.44 -0.09 10.60
CA CYS A 42 30.81 -0.20 9.27
C CYS A 42 31.86 -0.10 8.14
N GLY A 43 33.14 -0.41 8.42
CA GLY A 43 34.21 -0.47 7.44
C GLY A 43 34.49 0.88 6.77
N SER A 44 34.16 1.03 5.49
CA SER A 44 34.37 2.28 4.74
C SER A 44 33.51 3.44 5.24
N GLN A 45 32.39 3.16 5.91
CA GLN A 45 31.57 4.19 6.57
C GLN A 45 32.10 4.56 7.98
N GLY A 46 33.18 3.91 8.44
CA GLY A 46 33.80 4.15 9.74
C GLY A 46 32.98 3.64 10.92
N LEU A 47 33.33 4.13 12.11
CA LEU A 47 32.63 3.82 13.36
C LEU A 47 31.32 4.62 13.44
N GLN A 48 30.18 3.94 13.39
CA GLN A 48 28.86 4.52 13.60
C GLN A 48 28.37 4.28 15.02
N GLN A 49 27.74 5.28 15.62
CA GLN A 49 27.12 5.20 16.94
C GLN A 49 25.60 5.08 16.76
N ILE A 50 25.05 3.90 17.03
CA ILE A 50 23.62 3.61 16.88
C ILE A 50 22.97 3.51 18.26
N GLN A 51 21.78 4.10 18.42
CA GLN A 51 21.04 4.05 19.69
C GLN A 51 20.61 2.62 20.01
N PHE A 52 20.67 2.21 21.27
CA PHE A 52 20.37 0.83 21.67
C PHE A 52 18.92 0.41 21.34
N GLU A 53 17.98 1.37 21.35
CA GLU A 53 16.58 1.18 20.91
C GLU A 53 16.45 0.66 19.47
N GLN A 54 17.45 0.88 18.62
CA GLN A 54 17.51 0.44 17.23
C GLN A 54 18.14 -0.96 17.04
N LEU A 55 18.44 -1.68 18.13
CA LEU A 55 19.21 -2.93 18.07
C LEU A 55 18.49 -4.05 18.81
N VAL A 56 18.37 -5.21 18.17
CA VAL A 56 17.80 -6.42 18.76
C VAL A 56 18.84 -7.54 18.71
N VAL A 57 19.34 -7.96 19.87
CA VAL A 57 20.31 -9.06 19.97
C VAL A 57 19.60 -10.39 19.72
N GLN A 58 20.07 -11.16 18.73
CA GLN A 58 19.52 -12.46 18.35
C GLN A 58 20.65 -13.48 18.19
N GLY A 59 20.92 -14.25 19.25
CA GLY A 59 22.01 -15.21 19.29
C GLY A 59 23.35 -14.53 19.04
N GLU A 60 24.06 -14.95 17.98
CA GLU A 60 25.36 -14.41 17.56
C GLU A 60 25.29 -13.11 16.74
N ASN A 61 24.09 -12.68 16.33
CA ASN A 61 23.88 -11.47 15.52
C ASN A 61 23.16 -10.38 16.33
N VAL A 62 23.29 -9.14 15.87
CA VAL A 62 22.48 -7.99 16.29
C VAL A 62 21.74 -7.49 15.07
N ILE A 63 20.41 -7.39 15.18
CA ILE A 63 19.55 -6.89 14.10
C ILE A 63 19.35 -5.39 14.30
N PHE A 64 19.76 -4.59 13.31
CA PHE A 64 19.54 -3.16 13.23
C PHE A 64 18.16 -2.85 12.68
N ILE A 65 17.45 -1.96 13.36
CA ILE A 65 16.13 -1.45 12.99
C ILE A 65 16.27 0.03 12.59
N PRO A 66 15.94 0.40 11.33
CA PRO A 66 15.94 1.79 10.90
C PRO A 66 15.04 2.67 11.76
N LYS A 67 15.53 3.86 12.13
CA LYS A 67 14.82 4.78 13.02
C LYS A 67 13.44 5.16 12.49
N TRP A 68 13.30 5.34 11.18
CA TRP A 68 12.01 5.62 10.54
C TRP A 68 10.95 4.57 10.89
N ARG A 69 11.32 3.30 11.02
CA ARG A 69 10.41 2.19 11.32
C ARG A 69 9.92 2.24 12.77
N LEU A 70 10.81 2.54 13.72
CA LEU A 70 10.46 2.72 15.13
C LEU A 70 9.57 3.94 15.34
N ASP A 71 9.98 5.08 14.79
CA ASP A 71 9.27 6.36 14.91
C ASP A 71 7.86 6.24 14.29
N SER A 72 7.74 5.67 13.09
CA SER A 72 6.44 5.41 12.43
C SER A 72 5.55 4.47 13.23
N GLN A 73 6.10 3.36 13.77
CA GLN A 73 5.31 2.44 14.60
C GLN A 73 4.86 3.08 15.92
N ARG A 74 5.67 3.96 16.53
CA ARG A 74 5.28 4.71 17.73
C ARG A 74 4.14 5.68 17.39
N LEU A 75 4.29 6.48 16.34
CA LEU A 75 3.28 7.40 15.82
C LEU A 75 1.94 6.68 15.58
N ILE A 76 1.95 5.60 14.79
CA ILE A 76 0.75 4.83 14.41
C ILE A 76 0.01 4.33 15.66
N ARG A 77 0.73 3.78 16.65
CA ARG A 77 0.12 3.29 17.91
C ARG A 77 -0.45 4.42 18.76
N GLU A 78 0.26 5.53 18.90
CA GLU A 78 -0.19 6.67 19.71
C GLU A 78 -1.38 7.40 19.06
N LYS A 79 -1.37 7.60 17.74
CA LYS A 79 -2.47 8.20 16.97
C LYS A 79 -3.72 7.31 17.05
N GLN A 80 -3.62 6.00 16.79
CA GLN A 80 -4.72 5.04 16.96
C GLN A 80 -5.31 5.00 18.39
N LEU A 81 -4.49 5.08 19.43
CA LEU A 81 -4.98 5.10 20.81
C LEU A 81 -5.68 6.42 21.13
N THR A 82 -5.16 7.54 20.63
CA THR A 82 -5.74 8.87 20.84
C THR A 82 -7.10 8.97 20.13
N LEU A 83 -7.20 8.49 18.88
CA LEU A 83 -8.45 8.47 18.12
C LEU A 83 -9.53 7.60 18.77
N ARG A 84 -9.20 6.39 19.21
CA ARG A 84 -10.17 5.53 19.93
C ARG A 84 -10.65 6.15 21.25
N ARG A 85 -9.78 6.87 21.97
CA ARG A 85 -10.15 7.59 23.20
C ARG A 85 -11.00 8.82 22.90
N LEU A 86 -10.76 9.49 21.77
CA LEU A 86 -11.56 10.63 21.33
C LEU A 86 -12.98 10.19 20.93
N LYS A 87 -13.11 9.11 20.14
CA LYS A 87 -14.40 8.47 19.82
C LYS A 87 -15.18 8.11 21.09
N ALA A 88 -14.58 7.34 22.00
CA ALA A 88 -15.24 6.97 23.26
C ALA A 88 -15.64 8.17 24.14
N LEU A 89 -14.90 9.28 24.09
CA LEU A 89 -15.26 10.52 24.78
C LEU A 89 -16.50 11.18 24.15
N MET A 90 -16.56 11.23 22.83
CA MET A 90 -17.72 11.74 22.08
C MET A 90 -18.96 10.88 22.33
N ASP A 91 -18.81 9.55 22.33
CA ASP A 91 -19.88 8.59 22.62
C ASP A 91 -20.48 8.87 24.03
N ILE A 92 -19.64 8.95 25.06
CA ILE A 92 -20.07 9.23 26.45
C ILE A 92 -20.82 10.56 26.56
N VAL A 93 -20.35 11.62 25.90
CA VAL A 93 -21.02 12.94 25.92
C VAL A 93 -22.33 12.92 25.13
N SER A 94 -22.44 12.08 24.10
CA SER A 94 -23.70 11.90 23.35
C SER A 94 -24.77 11.15 24.14
N GLU A 95 -24.35 10.26 25.05
CA GLU A 95 -25.25 9.50 25.94
C GLU A 95 -25.61 10.28 27.22
N ASN A 96 -24.71 11.13 27.73
CA ASN A 96 -24.91 11.86 28.99
C ASN A 96 -24.30 13.28 28.98
N ASP A 97 -25.17 14.30 28.90
CA ASP A 97 -24.79 15.72 28.87
C ASP A 97 -24.26 16.23 30.23
N ASP A 98 -24.52 15.54 31.35
CA ASP A 98 -24.07 15.96 32.70
C ASP A 98 -22.53 15.98 32.82
N MET A 99 -21.82 15.14 32.05
CA MET A 99 -20.35 15.02 32.09
C MET A 99 -19.63 15.96 31.10
N LYS A 100 -20.36 16.76 30.33
CA LYS A 100 -19.83 17.52 29.19
C LYS A 100 -18.75 18.55 29.55
N ALA A 101 -18.90 19.22 30.70
CA ALA A 101 -17.92 20.21 31.15
C ALA A 101 -16.55 19.56 31.48
N ASP A 102 -16.55 18.39 32.11
CA ASP A 102 -15.34 17.62 32.39
C ASP A 102 -14.77 16.99 31.11
N ALA A 103 -15.65 16.55 30.20
CA ALA A 103 -15.26 15.98 28.93
C ALA A 103 -14.57 16.99 28.00
N GLU A 104 -15.00 18.25 27.96
CA GLU A 104 -14.37 19.31 27.15
C GLU A 104 -12.88 19.49 27.48
N ILE A 105 -12.52 19.43 28.78
CA ILE A 105 -11.12 19.54 29.23
C ILE A 105 -10.28 18.36 28.70
N ILE A 106 -10.87 17.16 28.65
CA ILE A 106 -10.22 15.95 28.14
C ILE A 106 -10.15 15.98 26.60
N HIS A 107 -11.18 16.51 25.94
CA HIS A 107 -11.27 16.68 24.49
C HIS A 107 -10.13 17.58 23.98
N GLU A 108 -9.98 18.78 24.54
CA GLU A 108 -8.91 19.70 24.16
C GLU A 108 -7.50 19.12 24.46
N LYS A 109 -7.36 18.30 25.51
CA LYS A 109 -6.11 17.56 25.77
C LYS A 109 -5.79 16.53 24.67
N TYR A 110 -6.78 15.80 24.16
CA TYR A 110 -6.57 14.87 23.05
C TYR A 110 -6.32 15.62 21.74
N LYS A 111 -7.00 16.74 21.50
CA LYS A 111 -6.79 17.60 20.34
C LYS A 111 -5.38 18.20 20.30
N PHE A 112 -4.86 18.68 21.43
CA PHE A 112 -3.47 19.09 21.55
C PHE A 112 -2.49 17.93 21.28
N LYS A 113 -2.77 16.73 21.82
CA LYS A 113 -1.94 15.54 21.56
C LYS A 113 -1.96 15.11 20.09
N LEU A 114 -3.09 15.25 19.39
CA LEU A 114 -3.16 15.02 17.93
C LEU A 114 -2.29 16.03 17.18
N ALA A 115 -2.37 17.33 17.49
CA ALA A 115 -1.51 18.33 16.86
C ALA A 115 0.01 18.03 17.03
N THR A 116 0.43 17.56 18.21
CA THR A 116 1.83 17.09 18.41
C THR A 116 2.15 15.83 17.61
N LEU A 117 1.19 14.93 17.42
CA LEU A 117 1.37 13.73 16.59
C LEU A 117 1.47 14.10 15.10
N ASP A 118 0.74 15.10 14.63
CA ASP A 118 0.76 15.56 13.23
C ASP A 118 2.07 16.29 12.85
N GLU A 119 2.70 16.99 13.82
CA GLU A 119 4.05 17.54 13.66
C GLU A 119 5.09 16.41 13.49
N MET A 120 5.08 15.41 14.38
CA MET A 120 5.96 14.24 14.27
C MET A 120 5.68 13.42 13.00
N GLU A 121 4.43 13.33 12.58
CA GLU A 121 4.03 12.68 11.33
C GLU A 121 4.65 13.38 10.11
N SER A 122 4.67 14.71 10.11
CA SER A 122 5.29 15.51 9.04
C SER A 122 6.79 15.26 8.94
N GLU A 123 7.50 15.19 10.09
CA GLU A 123 8.92 14.80 10.11
C GLU A 123 9.14 13.38 9.58
N ILE A 124 8.29 12.43 10.00
CA ILE A 124 8.38 11.03 9.59
C ILE A 124 8.13 10.91 8.08
N LYS A 125 7.08 11.54 7.54
CA LYS A 125 6.78 11.62 6.10
C LYS A 125 8.00 12.16 5.32
N SER A 126 8.66 13.20 5.81
CA SER A 126 9.89 13.74 5.19
C SER A 126 11.04 12.74 5.16
N LYS A 127 11.34 12.06 6.28
CA LYS A 127 12.40 11.04 6.38
C LYS A 127 12.14 9.82 5.50
N LEU A 128 10.87 9.41 5.38
CA LEU A 128 10.45 8.32 4.48
C LEU A 128 10.62 8.69 3.01
N GLU A 129 10.35 9.95 2.64
CA GLU A 129 10.53 10.42 1.26
C GLU A 129 12.01 10.51 0.87
N GLU A 130 12.85 11.08 1.74
CA GLU A 130 14.31 11.11 1.56
C GLU A 130 14.86 9.69 1.36
N ARG A 131 14.43 8.73 2.20
CA ARG A 131 14.84 7.33 2.07
C ARG A 131 14.35 6.67 0.77
N LEU A 132 13.16 7.00 0.27
CA LEU A 132 12.69 6.49 -1.04
C LEU A 132 13.56 6.99 -2.19
N ILE A 133 14.04 8.23 -2.14
CA ILE A 133 14.94 8.82 -3.16
C ILE A 133 16.31 8.13 -3.14
N GLU A 134 16.86 7.83 -1.96
CA GLU A 134 18.08 7.02 -1.82
C GLU A 134 17.88 5.62 -2.43
N LEU A 135 16.77 4.95 -2.10
CA LEU A 135 16.44 3.60 -2.57
C LEU A 135 16.24 3.54 -4.09
N ASP A 136 15.55 4.52 -4.68
CA ASP A 136 15.41 4.65 -6.14
C ASP A 136 16.78 4.86 -6.82
N THR A 137 17.67 5.63 -6.20
CA THR A 137 19.05 5.81 -6.69
C THR A 137 19.82 4.48 -6.65
N GLN A 138 19.73 3.72 -5.55
CA GLN A 138 20.34 2.39 -5.40
C GLN A 138 19.79 1.38 -6.42
N MET A 139 18.46 1.35 -6.61
CA MET A 139 17.78 0.52 -7.63
C MET A 139 18.31 0.81 -9.03
N LYS A 140 18.42 2.09 -9.41
CA LYS A 140 18.94 2.51 -10.72
C LYS A 140 20.40 2.12 -10.91
N SER A 141 21.24 2.31 -9.89
CA SER A 141 22.64 1.86 -9.93
C SER A 141 22.77 0.34 -10.07
N ALA A 142 21.97 -0.44 -9.34
CA ALA A 142 21.97 -1.90 -9.44
C ALA A 142 21.55 -2.37 -10.83
N LYS A 143 20.38 -1.90 -11.33
CA LYS A 143 19.88 -2.19 -12.69
C LYS A 143 20.89 -1.81 -13.79
N MET A 144 21.59 -0.69 -13.63
CA MET A 144 22.65 -0.25 -14.56
C MET A 144 23.85 -1.21 -14.56
N LEU A 145 24.37 -1.58 -13.39
CA LEU A 145 25.53 -2.48 -13.27
C LEU A 145 25.24 -3.87 -13.85
N SER A 146 24.04 -4.41 -13.61
CA SER A 146 23.62 -5.69 -14.18
C SER A 146 23.46 -5.66 -15.70
N PHE A 147 22.98 -4.55 -16.26
CA PHE A 147 22.88 -4.37 -17.71
C PHE A 147 24.27 -4.28 -18.34
N ASP A 148 25.17 -3.48 -17.76
CA ASP A 148 26.55 -3.34 -18.22
C ASP A 148 27.30 -4.68 -18.15
N ALA A 149 27.11 -5.46 -17.08
CA ALA A 149 27.63 -6.82 -16.99
C ALA A 149 27.09 -7.76 -18.08
N LYS A 150 25.80 -7.65 -18.46
CA LYS A 150 25.24 -8.41 -19.60
C LYS A 150 25.90 -7.98 -20.92
N VAL A 151 26.21 -6.70 -21.12
CA VAL A 151 26.97 -6.21 -22.29
C VAL A 151 28.39 -6.78 -22.28
N GLN A 152 29.14 -6.63 -21.19
CA GLN A 152 30.50 -7.18 -21.06
C GLN A 152 30.55 -8.69 -21.31
N PHE A 153 29.56 -9.45 -20.82
CA PHE A 153 29.46 -10.89 -21.06
C PHE A 153 29.21 -11.22 -22.54
N LYS A 154 28.25 -10.56 -23.20
CA LYS A 154 27.98 -10.77 -24.64
C LYS A 154 29.13 -10.29 -25.54
N SER A 155 29.93 -9.31 -25.09
CA SER A 155 31.19 -8.89 -25.74
C SER A 155 32.36 -9.85 -25.51
N ASN A 156 32.22 -10.87 -24.64
CA ASN A 156 33.30 -11.77 -24.18
C ASN A 156 34.42 -11.06 -23.39
N GLU A 157 34.11 -9.95 -22.73
CA GLU A 157 35.04 -9.22 -21.86
C GLU A 157 35.16 -9.86 -20.46
N ILE A 158 34.07 -10.48 -19.98
CA ILE A 158 34.02 -11.22 -18.72
C ILE A 158 33.58 -12.68 -18.91
N SER A 159 33.94 -13.53 -17.96
CA SER A 159 33.53 -14.94 -17.95
C SER A 159 32.09 -15.12 -17.48
N GLU A 160 31.45 -16.24 -17.86
CA GLU A 160 30.11 -16.63 -17.38
C GLU A 160 30.04 -16.68 -15.84
N ALA A 161 31.05 -17.24 -15.17
CA ALA A 161 31.12 -17.26 -13.70
C ALA A 161 31.19 -15.85 -13.08
N THR A 162 31.85 -14.90 -13.76
CA THR A 162 31.89 -13.49 -13.34
C THR A 162 30.52 -12.84 -13.54
N PHE A 163 29.87 -13.08 -14.68
CA PHE A 163 28.53 -12.57 -14.98
C PHE A 163 27.49 -13.06 -13.96
N GLU A 164 27.44 -14.36 -13.67
CA GLU A 164 26.51 -14.92 -12.67
C GLU A 164 26.80 -14.39 -11.25
N THR A 165 28.06 -14.11 -10.91
CA THR A 165 28.41 -13.47 -9.63
C THR A 165 27.84 -12.04 -9.53
N VAL A 166 27.95 -11.24 -10.61
CA VAL A 166 27.37 -9.90 -10.66
C VAL A 166 25.85 -9.97 -10.66
N LYS A 167 25.25 -10.95 -11.36
CA LYS A 167 23.80 -11.19 -11.37
C LYS A 167 23.26 -11.49 -9.97
N SER A 168 23.88 -12.39 -9.21
CA SER A 168 23.49 -12.70 -7.82
C SER A 168 23.54 -11.45 -6.94
N CYS A 169 24.70 -10.77 -6.93
CA CYS A 169 24.93 -9.57 -6.11
C CYS A 169 23.95 -8.43 -6.45
N THR A 170 23.70 -8.17 -7.74
CA THR A 170 22.75 -7.13 -8.16
C THR A 170 21.30 -7.52 -7.87
N THR A 171 20.95 -8.81 -7.96
CA THR A 171 19.62 -9.31 -7.58
C THR A 171 19.37 -9.16 -6.09
N GLU A 172 20.32 -9.54 -5.23
CA GLU A 172 20.24 -9.36 -3.77
C GLU A 172 20.00 -7.89 -3.38
N VAL A 173 20.70 -6.95 -4.01
CA VAL A 173 20.48 -5.49 -3.81
C VAL A 173 19.08 -5.06 -4.27
N ILE A 174 18.62 -5.54 -5.42
CA ILE A 174 17.29 -5.20 -5.97
C ILE A 174 16.18 -5.76 -5.08
N GLU A 175 16.30 -6.99 -4.60
CA GLU A 175 15.38 -7.61 -3.66
C GLU A 175 15.31 -6.84 -2.34
N HIS A 176 16.46 -6.50 -1.74
CA HIS A 176 16.54 -5.66 -0.54
C HIS A 176 15.81 -4.32 -0.74
N VAL A 177 16.15 -3.59 -1.81
CA VAL A 177 15.57 -2.26 -2.08
C VAL A 177 14.06 -2.35 -2.32
N THR A 178 13.59 -3.36 -3.05
CA THR A 178 12.15 -3.59 -3.30
C THR A 178 11.40 -3.88 -2.00
N HIS A 179 11.97 -4.69 -1.09
CA HIS A 179 11.39 -4.93 0.22
C HIS A 179 11.29 -3.65 1.04
N GLU A 180 12.36 -2.86 1.16
CA GLU A 180 12.33 -1.61 1.94
C GLU A 180 11.34 -0.58 1.34
N GLN A 181 11.30 -0.44 0.01
CA GLN A 181 10.32 0.40 -0.68
C GLN A 181 8.87 -0.03 -0.39
N SER A 182 8.60 -1.34 -0.37
CA SER A 182 7.26 -1.87 -0.03
C SER A 182 6.88 -1.59 1.43
N GLU A 183 7.81 -1.72 2.37
CA GLU A 183 7.56 -1.44 3.79
C GLU A 183 7.32 0.05 4.04
N ILE A 184 8.11 0.94 3.42
CA ILE A 184 7.89 2.39 3.49
C ILE A 184 6.54 2.76 2.89
N SER A 185 6.14 2.15 1.76
CA SER A 185 4.86 2.41 1.10
C SER A 185 3.67 1.97 1.97
N ASN A 186 3.76 0.78 2.59
CA ASN A 186 2.77 0.29 3.54
C ASN A 186 2.65 1.20 4.77
N VAL A 187 3.78 1.72 5.28
CA VAL A 187 3.78 2.69 6.39
C VAL A 187 3.17 4.03 5.98
N LYS A 188 3.50 4.57 4.80
CA LYS A 188 2.91 5.82 4.28
C LYS A 188 1.40 5.69 4.09
N SER A 189 0.92 4.57 3.53
CA SER A 189 -0.51 4.25 3.45
C SER A 189 -1.15 4.19 4.83
N ARG A 190 -0.56 3.47 5.79
CA ARG A 190 -1.16 3.33 7.12
C ARG A 190 -1.21 4.64 7.92
N ILE A 191 -0.28 5.56 7.64
CA ILE A 191 -0.30 6.92 8.17
C ILE A 191 -1.45 7.73 7.53
N ALA A 192 -1.60 7.67 6.21
CA ALA A 192 -2.68 8.35 5.49
C ALA A 192 -4.09 7.88 5.92
N ASP A 193 -4.29 6.58 6.18
CA ASP A 193 -5.55 6.07 6.75
C ASP A 193 -5.92 6.78 8.07
N LEU A 194 -4.93 7.00 8.94
CA LEU A 194 -5.12 7.61 10.26
C LEU A 194 -5.29 9.13 10.18
N GLU A 195 -4.70 9.76 9.16
CA GLU A 195 -4.94 11.16 8.82
C GLU A 195 -6.39 11.36 8.36
N LEU A 196 -6.92 10.45 7.52
CA LEU A 196 -8.32 10.45 7.10
C LEU A 196 -9.27 10.16 8.30
N GLU A 197 -8.94 9.19 9.16
CA GLU A 197 -9.70 8.93 10.40
C GLU A 197 -9.72 10.15 11.35
N VAL A 198 -8.63 10.92 11.45
CA VAL A 198 -8.64 12.22 12.19
C VAL A 198 -9.64 13.19 11.56
N GLN A 199 -9.63 13.34 10.23
CA GLN A 199 -10.52 14.25 9.53
C GLN A 199 -11.99 13.88 9.73
N GLU A 200 -12.34 12.59 9.66
CA GLU A 200 -13.71 12.10 9.93
C GLU A 200 -14.19 12.42 11.35
N ILE A 201 -13.35 12.24 12.37
CA ILE A 201 -13.71 12.46 13.78
C ILE A 201 -13.76 13.95 14.13
N THR A 202 -12.88 14.76 13.54
CA THR A 202 -12.73 16.19 13.86
C THR A 202 -13.52 17.12 12.94
N ALA A 203 -14.09 16.60 11.85
CA ALA A 203 -15.05 17.32 11.04
C ALA A 203 -16.25 17.78 11.90
N PRO A 204 -16.70 19.05 11.76
CA PRO A 204 -17.95 19.45 12.36
C PRO A 204 -19.09 18.62 11.75
N ALA A 205 -19.96 18.09 12.59
CA ALA A 205 -21.09 17.28 12.16
C ALA A 205 -22.12 18.12 11.38
N GLU A 206 -21.89 18.31 10.08
CA GLU A 206 -22.88 18.86 9.17
C GLU A 206 -24.08 17.91 9.09
N LYS A 207 -25.27 18.49 9.29
CA LYS A 207 -26.55 17.77 9.27
C LYS A 207 -26.95 17.42 7.83
N ASN A 208 -26.22 16.50 7.20
CA ASN A 208 -26.46 16.07 5.82
C ASN A 208 -27.68 15.14 5.71
N ILE A 209 -28.88 15.69 5.93
CA ILE A 209 -30.18 15.03 5.70
C ILE A 209 -31.18 15.96 4.95
N GLN A 210 -30.95 17.28 4.90
CA GLN A 210 -31.98 18.23 4.43
C GLN A 210 -31.88 18.66 2.95
N GLU A 211 -30.74 18.54 2.27
CA GLU A 211 -30.60 19.11 0.91
C GLU A 211 -31.04 18.16 -0.23
N SER A 212 -30.88 16.83 -0.09
CA SER A 212 -31.35 15.86 -1.11
C SER A 212 -32.88 15.82 -1.28
N ALA A 213 -33.65 16.40 -0.35
CA ALA A 213 -35.12 16.40 -0.40
C ALA A 213 -35.72 17.59 -1.17
N VAL A 214 -34.98 18.70 -1.33
CA VAL A 214 -35.54 19.95 -1.89
C VAL A 214 -35.68 19.85 -3.41
N THR A 215 -34.75 19.17 -4.09
CA THR A 215 -34.79 18.94 -5.55
C THR A 215 -36.00 18.12 -6.02
N TYR A 216 -36.70 17.42 -5.11
CA TYR A 216 -37.92 16.65 -5.43
C TYR A 216 -39.24 17.42 -5.25
N LEU A 217 -39.22 18.66 -4.72
CA LEU A 217 -40.43 19.40 -4.36
C LEU A 217 -40.70 20.68 -5.17
N GLU A 218 -39.70 21.23 -5.88
CA GLU A 218 -39.91 22.40 -6.75
C GLU A 218 -40.25 22.00 -8.20
N THR A 219 -41.55 21.79 -8.46
CA THR A 219 -42.12 21.90 -9.81
C THR A 219 -42.86 23.24 -9.94
N PRO A 220 -42.61 24.04 -10.99
CA PRO A 220 -43.32 25.31 -11.17
C PRO A 220 -44.74 25.07 -11.73
N GLU A 221 -45.77 25.44 -10.95
CA GLU A 221 -47.15 25.54 -11.46
C GLU A 221 -47.27 26.65 -12.51
N PRO A 222 -48.22 26.49 -13.45
CA PRO A 222 -49.23 27.54 -13.57
C PRO A 222 -50.67 27.02 -13.45
N GLN A 223 -51.50 27.87 -12.87
CA GLN A 223 -52.89 27.63 -12.44
C GLN A 223 -53.87 27.50 -13.63
N GLN A 224 -54.88 26.60 -13.53
CA GLN A 224 -56.34 26.94 -13.49
C GLN A 224 -57.32 25.79 -13.87
N VAL A 225 -57.97 25.21 -12.84
CA VAL A 225 -59.44 25.22 -12.62
C VAL A 225 -60.43 24.65 -13.70
N ILE A 226 -61.01 23.48 -13.35
CA ILE A 226 -62.41 22.98 -13.58
C ILE A 226 -62.80 22.15 -14.85
N GLN A 227 -63.67 21.16 -14.55
CA GLN A 227 -64.27 20.07 -15.34
C GLN A 227 -65.20 20.50 -16.50
N THR A 228 -65.35 19.67 -17.55
CA THR A 228 -66.53 18.79 -17.80
C THR A 228 -66.52 18.05 -19.16
N ILE A 229 -67.38 17.01 -19.29
CA ILE A 229 -67.96 16.33 -20.48
C ILE A 229 -67.13 15.48 -21.47
N LEU A 230 -67.50 14.18 -21.52
CA LEU A 230 -67.46 13.24 -22.68
C LEU A 230 -68.71 13.52 -23.59
N PRO A 231 -68.80 13.11 -24.88
CA PRO A 231 -68.59 11.75 -25.42
C PRO A 231 -67.54 11.73 -26.57
N GLU A 232 -67.41 10.82 -27.56
CA GLU A 232 -68.17 9.64 -28.03
C GLU A 232 -67.27 8.65 -28.86
N ALA A 233 -67.84 7.60 -29.44
CA ALA A 233 -67.25 6.65 -30.44
C ALA A 233 -68.36 6.21 -31.44
N PRO A 234 -68.22 5.24 -32.39
CA PRO A 234 -67.05 4.57 -33.00
C PRO A 234 -67.08 4.47 -34.56
N THR A 235 -65.99 4.04 -35.23
CA THR A 235 -66.07 3.05 -36.35
C THR A 235 -64.72 2.39 -36.70
N GLU A 236 -64.74 1.08 -36.91
CA GLU A 236 -63.70 0.23 -37.53
C GLU A 236 -64.05 0.02 -39.04
N PRO A 237 -63.18 -0.52 -39.96
CA PRO A 237 -62.50 -1.81 -39.78
C PRO A 237 -61.11 -2.07 -40.46
N ILE A 238 -60.41 -3.05 -39.86
CA ILE A 238 -59.59 -4.16 -40.43
C ILE A 238 -59.37 -4.20 -41.97
N VAL A 239 -58.10 -4.32 -42.41
CA VAL A 239 -57.59 -5.36 -43.35
C VAL A 239 -56.07 -5.61 -43.15
N THR A 240 -55.67 -6.84 -42.85
CA THR A 240 -54.33 -7.42 -43.12
C THR A 240 -54.39 -8.24 -44.43
N PRO A 241 -53.33 -8.37 -45.25
CA PRO A 241 -52.46 -9.57 -45.10
C PRO A 241 -51.00 -9.52 -45.66
N SER A 242 -50.16 -10.38 -45.06
CA SER A 242 -49.12 -11.27 -45.66
C SER A 242 -47.85 -10.79 -46.43
N GLU A 243 -46.75 -11.43 -46.01
CA GLU A 243 -45.50 -11.86 -46.69
C GLU A 243 -45.64 -12.39 -48.16
N PRO A 244 -44.55 -12.58 -48.98
CA PRO A 244 -43.25 -13.14 -48.56
C PRO A 244 -41.91 -12.74 -49.26
N ILE A 245 -40.85 -13.26 -48.64
CA ILE A 245 -39.46 -13.58 -49.04
C ILE A 245 -39.16 -13.66 -50.56
N GLU A 246 -38.00 -13.14 -50.96
CA GLU A 246 -37.22 -13.67 -52.10
C GLU A 246 -35.74 -13.88 -51.71
N ALA A 247 -35.12 -14.95 -52.21
CA ALA A 247 -33.77 -15.39 -51.86
C ALA A 247 -32.84 -15.39 -53.07
N GLN A 248 -31.52 -15.30 -52.86
CA GLN A 248 -30.53 -15.59 -53.90
C GLN A 248 -29.57 -16.71 -53.46
N VAL A 249 -29.28 -17.59 -54.41
CA VAL A 249 -28.58 -18.87 -54.23
C VAL A 249 -27.28 -18.83 -55.03
N SER A 250 -26.21 -19.44 -54.51
CA SER A 250 -25.12 -19.99 -55.32
C SER A 250 -24.46 -21.19 -54.62
N PRO A 251 -23.86 -22.14 -55.36
CA PRO A 251 -24.01 -23.56 -55.05
C PRO A 251 -22.80 -24.26 -54.41
N ILE A 252 -23.10 -25.46 -53.88
CA ILE A 252 -22.19 -26.45 -53.31
C ILE A 252 -21.44 -27.24 -54.41
N PRO A 253 -20.27 -27.83 -54.10
CA PRO A 253 -20.15 -29.30 -54.22
C PRO A 253 -19.78 -30.00 -52.90
N GLU A 254 -20.10 -31.29 -52.81
CA GLU A 254 -20.18 -32.11 -51.58
C GLU A 254 -19.24 -33.37 -51.65
N PRO A 255 -19.23 -34.37 -50.73
CA PRO A 255 -18.01 -34.89 -50.08
C PRO A 255 -17.63 -36.31 -50.61
N PRO A 256 -17.57 -37.47 -49.88
CA PRO A 256 -17.87 -37.89 -48.50
C PRO A 256 -16.56 -38.27 -47.72
N THR A 257 -16.44 -39.06 -46.63
CA THR A 257 -17.33 -40.00 -45.91
C THR A 257 -16.83 -40.26 -44.46
N GLU A 258 -17.73 -40.31 -43.47
CA GLU A 258 -17.79 -41.13 -42.20
C GLU A 258 -16.53 -41.32 -41.29
N SER A 259 -16.61 -41.56 -39.96
CA SER A 259 -17.65 -42.28 -39.17
C SER A 259 -17.81 -41.80 -37.69
N GLU A 260 -19.04 -41.94 -37.19
CA GLU A 260 -19.50 -42.24 -35.79
C GLU A 260 -18.86 -41.64 -34.51
N VAL A 261 -19.48 -40.55 -34.03
CA VAL A 261 -20.20 -40.38 -32.73
C VAL A 261 -19.83 -41.24 -31.50
N THR A 262 -19.58 -40.59 -30.35
CA THR A 262 -20.09 -40.99 -29.01
C THR A 262 -20.31 -39.73 -28.13
N PHE A 263 -21.21 -39.79 -27.13
CA PHE A 263 -21.86 -38.64 -26.50
C PHE A 263 -21.22 -38.07 -25.22
N ALA A 264 -21.09 -36.73 -25.20
CA ALA A 264 -21.26 -35.73 -24.13
C ALA A 264 -21.09 -36.06 -22.61
N PHE A 265 -20.34 -35.18 -21.94
CA PHE A 265 -20.85 -34.33 -20.82
C PHE A 265 -20.09 -32.97 -20.83
N PRO A 266 -20.74 -31.82 -20.54
CA PRO A 266 -20.08 -30.51 -20.58
C PRO A 266 -19.41 -30.12 -19.26
N GLU A 267 -18.21 -29.52 -19.33
CA GLU A 267 -17.56 -28.88 -18.17
C GLU A 267 -18.16 -27.49 -17.86
N PRO A 268 -18.19 -27.07 -16.58
CA PRO A 268 -18.61 -25.72 -16.19
C PRO A 268 -17.61 -24.64 -16.66
N PRO A 269 -18.06 -23.40 -16.92
CA PRO A 269 -17.24 -22.38 -17.56
C PRO A 269 -16.15 -21.78 -16.66
N GLN A 270 -15.02 -21.42 -17.27
CA GLN A 270 -13.98 -20.57 -16.69
C GLN A 270 -14.52 -19.15 -16.39
N GLN A 271 -14.27 -18.67 -15.18
CA GLN A 271 -14.51 -17.30 -14.70
C GLN A 271 -13.60 -17.08 -13.47
N VAL A 272 -12.87 -15.97 -13.29
CA VAL A 272 -12.61 -14.78 -14.11
C VAL A 272 -11.13 -14.41 -13.96
N THR A 273 -10.47 -14.00 -15.04
CA THR A 273 -9.18 -13.29 -14.98
C THR A 273 -9.36 -11.93 -14.32
N SER A 274 -8.72 -11.71 -13.17
CA SER A 274 -8.52 -10.35 -12.66
C SER A 274 -7.46 -9.66 -13.53
N GLU A 275 -7.90 -9.10 -14.65
CA GLU A 275 -7.14 -8.10 -15.39
C GLU A 275 -7.03 -6.83 -14.53
N THR A 276 -6.05 -6.80 -13.64
CA THR A 276 -5.40 -5.54 -13.28
C THR A 276 -4.26 -5.33 -14.26
N SER A 277 -4.53 -4.56 -15.32
CA SER A 277 -3.49 -3.95 -16.14
C SER A 277 -2.75 -2.89 -15.32
N HIS A 278 -1.92 -3.34 -14.38
CA HIS A 278 -0.81 -2.52 -13.90
C HIS A 278 0.27 -2.61 -14.97
N ASP A 279 0.42 -1.55 -15.76
CA ASP A 279 1.47 -1.41 -16.77
C ASP A 279 2.82 -1.10 -16.10
N ASP A 280 3.16 -1.88 -15.07
CA ASP A 280 4.41 -1.83 -14.32
C ASP A 280 5.47 -2.66 -15.07
N ASN A 281 5.84 -2.14 -16.24
CA ASN A 281 6.90 -2.63 -17.11
C ASN A 281 8.29 -2.75 -16.41
N ASP A 282 8.39 -2.26 -15.17
CA ASP A 282 9.55 -2.35 -14.28
C ASP A 282 9.65 -3.65 -13.46
N ASN A 283 8.55 -4.39 -13.26
CA ASN A 283 8.57 -5.63 -12.48
C ASN A 283 9.14 -6.83 -13.27
N ASP A 284 8.95 -6.85 -14.60
CA ASP A 284 9.45 -7.91 -15.48
C ASP A 284 10.93 -7.73 -15.91
N TRP A 285 11.65 -6.79 -15.29
CA TRP A 285 13.01 -6.44 -15.71
C TRP A 285 14.00 -7.62 -15.55
N LEU A 286 13.80 -8.49 -14.54
CA LEU A 286 14.60 -9.70 -14.33
C LEU A 286 14.37 -10.75 -15.42
N ALA A 287 13.12 -11.03 -15.80
CA ALA A 287 12.84 -11.99 -16.88
C ALA A 287 13.37 -11.49 -18.23
N ARG A 288 13.31 -10.17 -18.48
CA ARG A 288 13.92 -9.51 -19.65
C ARG A 288 15.45 -9.56 -19.63
N MET A 289 16.09 -9.69 -18.47
CA MET A 289 17.51 -9.99 -18.33
C MET A 289 17.84 -11.45 -18.63
N GLU A 290 16.95 -12.39 -18.32
CA GLU A 290 17.16 -13.83 -18.54
C GLU A 290 16.84 -14.29 -19.96
N ALA A 291 15.90 -13.63 -20.64
CA ALA A 291 15.72 -13.82 -22.07
C ALA A 291 16.95 -13.31 -22.87
N GLN A 292 17.45 -14.17 -23.78
CA GLN A 292 18.53 -13.94 -24.77
C GLN A 292 19.98 -13.93 -24.27
#